data_AF-A0A1J5P3K9-F1
#
_entry.id   AF-A0A1J5P3K9-F1
#
_cell.length_a   1.000
_cell.length_b   1.000
_cell.length_c   1.000
_cell.angle_alpha   90.00
_cell.angle_beta   90.00
_cell.angle_gamma   90.00
#
_symmetry.space_group_name_H-M   'P 1'
#
loop_
_entity.id
_entity.type
_entity.pdbx_description
1 polymer ?
#
loop_
_entity_poly.entity_id
_entity_poly.type
_entity_poly.pdbx_seq_one_letter_code
_entity_poly.pdbx_strand_id
1 'polypeptide(L)'
;MEDGTKITLDPDAQTVTVDTPGHLIAKAGQDALVDAPSITLKGAVTVDGTLTVTQAATLQDALTVSKDATIQGKSFVGHQHQAQGATAITTAPV
;
A
#
# COMPACT_ATOMS: atom_id res chain seq x y z
N MET A 1 -1.06 38.66 -3.25
CA MET A 1 0.01 37.67 -3.42
C MET A 1 -0.68 36.45 -4.00
N GLU A 2 -0.29 36.03 -5.19
CA GLU A 2 -0.82 34.81 -5.81
C GLU A 2 -0.42 33.61 -4.93
N ASP A 3 -1.37 32.74 -4.59
CA ASP A 3 -1.16 31.63 -3.65
C ASP A 3 -0.31 30.49 -4.24
N GLY A 4 0.20 30.66 -5.47
CA GLY A 4 1.07 29.74 -6.18
C GLY A 4 0.36 28.53 -6.78
N THR A 5 -0.96 28.37 -6.59
CA THR A 5 -1.69 27.22 -7.13
C THR A 5 -2.11 27.46 -8.58
N LYS A 6 -1.94 26.44 -9.43
CA LYS A 6 -2.35 26.46 -10.84
C LYS A 6 -3.17 25.22 -11.18
N ILE A 7 -4.30 25.42 -11.85
CA ILE A 7 -5.12 24.34 -12.42
C ILE A 7 -5.12 24.52 -13.94
N THR A 8 -4.68 23.50 -14.67
CA THR A 8 -4.60 23.51 -16.14
C THR A 8 -5.48 22.41 -16.70
N LEU A 9 -6.32 22.76 -17.67
CA LEU A 9 -7.05 21.80 -18.51
C LEU A 9 -6.42 21.81 -19.91
N ASP A 10 -5.97 20.66 -20.37
CA ASP A 10 -5.43 20.47 -21.72
C ASP A 10 -6.31 19.43 -22.45
N PRO A 11 -7.23 19.84 -23.33
CA PRO A 11 -8.12 18.93 -24.04
C PRO A 11 -7.41 18.12 -25.13
N ASP A 12 -6.32 18.62 -25.70
CA ASP A 12 -5.55 17.92 -26.73
C ASP A 12 -4.74 16.77 -26.11
N ALA A 13 -4.17 17.01 -24.92
CA ALA A 13 -3.53 15.97 -24.12
C ALA A 13 -4.51 15.17 -23.24
N GLN A 14 -5.77 15.61 -23.14
CA GLN A 14 -6.82 15.05 -22.27
C GLN A 14 -6.41 14.99 -20.79
N THR A 15 -5.80 16.07 -20.29
CA THR A 15 -5.33 16.14 -18.90
C THR A 15 -5.96 17.27 -18.10
N VAL A 16 -6.04 17.04 -16.79
CA VAL A 16 -6.27 18.07 -15.78
C VAL A 16 -5.09 18.01 -14.81
N THR A 17 -4.39 19.13 -14.64
CA THR A 17 -3.23 19.23 -13.74
C THR A 17 -3.53 20.21 -12.62
N VAL A 18 -3.25 19.82 -11.37
CA VAL A 18 -3.27 20.70 -10.20
C VAL A 18 -1.85 20.79 -9.66
N ASP A 19 -1.22 21.96 -9.79
CA ASP A 19 0.08 22.28 -9.20
C ASP A 19 -0.16 23.22 -8.01
N THR A 20 0.15 22.78 -6.79
CA THR A 20 -0.08 23.57 -5.58
C THR A 20 1.10 23.41 -4.63
N PRO A 21 1.61 24.49 -4.01
CA PRO A 21 2.66 24.40 -3.01
C PRO A 21 2.18 23.80 -1.68
N GLY A 22 0.87 23.71 -1.47
CA GLY A 22 0.24 23.18 -0.26
C GLY A 22 -0.15 21.71 -0.38
N HIS A 23 -1.38 21.40 0.07
CA HIS A 23 -1.93 20.05 0.05
C HIS A 23 -3.12 19.97 -0.90
N LEU A 24 -3.24 18.85 -1.61
CA LEU A 24 -4.47 18.46 -2.28
C LEU A 24 -5.32 17.62 -1.31
N ILE A 25 -6.55 18.04 -1.03
CA ILE A 25 -7.48 17.33 -0.15
C ILE A 25 -8.73 16.94 -0.95
N ALA A 26 -8.98 15.63 -1.10
CA ALA A 26 -10.21 15.09 -1.66
C ALA A 26 -11.00 14.35 -0.57
N LYS A 27 -12.27 14.69 -0.38
CA LYS A 27 -13.16 14.05 0.59
C LYS A 27 -14.35 13.45 -0.13
N ALA A 28 -14.53 12.14 -0.01
CA ALA A 28 -15.70 11.43 -0.50
C ALA A 28 -16.50 10.89 0.69
N GLY A 29 -17.82 10.95 0.62
CA GLY A 29 -18.69 10.49 1.71
C GLY A 29 -18.87 8.97 1.75
N GLN A 30 -18.52 8.26 0.67
CA GLN A 30 -18.70 6.81 0.53
C GLN A 30 -17.38 6.16 0.11
N ASP A 31 -17.00 6.29 -1.17
CA ASP A 31 -15.79 5.74 -1.75
C ASP A 31 -15.16 6.70 -2.78
N ALA A 32 -13.89 6.45 -3.11
CA ALA A 32 -13.18 7.10 -4.20
C ALA A 32 -12.63 6.03 -5.14
N LEU A 33 -13.18 5.95 -6.35
CA LEU A 33 -12.74 5.01 -7.39
C LEU A 33 -11.75 5.70 -8.33
N VAL A 34 -10.59 5.08 -8.52
CA VAL A 34 -9.64 5.44 -9.57
C VAL A 34 -9.57 4.26 -10.55
N ASP A 35 -10.28 4.40 -11.68
CA ASP A 35 -10.27 3.40 -12.75
C ASP A 35 -9.22 3.78 -13.79
N ALA A 36 -8.02 3.23 -13.63
CA ALA A 36 -6.89 3.48 -14.51
C ALA A 36 -6.03 2.21 -14.63
N PRO A 37 -5.38 1.97 -15.79
CA PRO A 37 -4.46 0.86 -15.95
C PRO A 37 -3.25 0.90 -14.99
N SER A 38 -2.86 2.09 -14.53
CA SER A 38 -1.77 2.28 -13.57
C SER A 38 -1.94 3.56 -12.74
N ILE A 39 -1.41 3.53 -11.52
CA ILE A 39 -1.35 4.68 -10.61
C ILE A 39 0.09 4.80 -10.10
N THR A 40 0.68 5.98 -10.24
CA THR A 40 2.04 6.26 -9.73
C THR A 40 1.98 7.24 -8.58
N LEU A 41 2.53 6.85 -7.42
CA LEU A 41 2.68 7.70 -6.24
C LEU A 41 4.17 7.89 -5.98
N LYS A 42 4.65 9.14 -6.02
CA LYS A 42 6.10 9.45 -5.95
C LYS A 42 6.64 9.59 -4.53
N GLY A 43 5.77 9.64 -3.53
CA GLY A 43 6.11 9.84 -2.13
C GLY A 43 5.60 8.72 -1.23
N ALA A 44 5.70 8.94 0.08
CA ALA A 44 5.13 8.03 1.07
C ALA A 44 3.61 7.96 0.94
N VAL A 45 3.06 6.76 1.19
CA VAL A 45 1.62 6.49 1.16
C VAL A 45 1.22 5.97 2.54
N THR A 46 0.22 6.60 3.15
CA THR A 46 -0.39 6.15 4.41
C THR A 46 -1.79 5.66 4.11
N VAL A 47 -2.12 4.46 4.58
CA VAL A 47 -3.48 3.89 4.51
C VAL A 47 -3.95 3.70 5.95
N ASP A 48 -4.87 4.56 6.39
CA ASP A 48 -5.48 4.47 7.72
C ASP A 48 -6.67 3.50 7.68
N GLY A 49 -6.36 2.22 7.45
CA GLY A 49 -7.35 1.18 7.22
C GLY A 49 -6.72 -0.09 6.67
N THR A 50 -7.53 -0.91 6.01
CA THR A 50 -7.06 -2.15 5.37
C THR A 50 -6.54 -1.88 3.96
N LEU A 51 -5.35 -2.40 3.66
CA LEU A 51 -4.84 -2.51 2.29
C LEU A 51 -5.12 -3.91 1.75
N THR A 52 -5.93 -4.00 0.69
CA THR A 52 -6.16 -5.23 -0.06
C THR A 52 -5.40 -5.16 -1.38
N VAL A 53 -4.56 -6.15 -1.66
CA VAL A 53 -3.91 -6.31 -2.97
C VAL A 53 -4.46 -7.58 -3.61
N THR A 54 -5.09 -7.44 -4.77
CA THR A 54 -5.74 -8.56 -5.46
C THR A 54 -4.78 -9.37 -6.32
N GLN A 55 -3.70 -8.74 -6.79
CA GLN A 55 -2.64 -9.33 -7.60
C GLN A 55 -1.32 -9.38 -6.81
N ALA A 56 -0.21 -9.61 -7.51
CA ALA A 56 1.11 -9.62 -6.88
C ALA A 56 1.52 -8.23 -6.37
N ALA A 57 2.13 -8.20 -5.19
CA ALA A 57 2.84 -7.04 -4.65
C ALA A 57 4.33 -7.34 -4.62
N THR A 58 5.15 -6.37 -5.03
CA THR A 58 6.61 -6.42 -4.90
C THR A 58 7.06 -5.29 -3.99
N LEU A 59 7.84 -5.61 -2.97
CA LEU A 59 8.48 -4.64 -2.08
C LEU A 59 9.99 -4.72 -2.31
N GLN A 60 10.58 -3.58 -2.67
CA GLN A 60 12.01 -3.49 -3.02
C GLN A 60 12.91 -3.32 -1.79
N ASP A 61 12.31 -2.97 -0.66
CA ASP A 61 12.99 -2.73 0.61
C ASP A 61 12.26 -3.48 1.75
N ALA A 62 12.77 -3.37 2.97
CA ALA A 62 12.23 -4.05 4.14
C ALA A 62 10.76 -3.70 4.41
N LEU A 63 9.96 -4.73 4.69
CA LEU A 63 8.63 -4.60 5.26
C LEU A 63 8.68 -4.84 6.76
N THR A 64 8.31 -3.83 7.56
CA THR A 64 8.10 -4.03 9.00
C THR A 64 6.62 -4.32 9.27
N VAL A 65 6.36 -5.44 9.93
CA VAL A 65 5.01 -5.84 10.38
C VAL A 65 5.00 -5.85 11.90
N SER A 66 4.15 -5.02 12.52
CA SER A 66 4.16 -4.80 13.98
C SER A 66 3.43 -5.88 14.78
N LYS A 67 2.65 -6.73 14.12
CA LYS A 67 1.90 -7.84 14.73
C LYS A 67 2.32 -9.15 14.11
N ASP A 68 1.52 -9.70 13.21
CA ASP A 68 1.76 -10.97 12.56
C ASP A 68 1.48 -10.88 11.07
N ALA A 69 2.20 -11.67 10.29
CA ALA A 69 1.95 -11.87 8.87
C ALA A 69 1.51 -13.33 8.67
N THR A 70 0.32 -13.54 8.11
CA THR A 70 -0.16 -14.90 7.82
C THR A 70 0.06 -15.22 6.35
N ILE A 71 0.91 -16.21 6.06
CA ILE A 71 1.24 -16.63 4.70
C ILE A 71 0.67 -18.03 4.47
N GLN A 72 -0.28 -18.15 3.54
CA GLN A 72 -0.98 -19.42 3.24
C GLN A 72 -1.55 -20.09 4.50
N GLY A 73 -2.13 -19.29 5.40
CA GLY A 73 -2.73 -19.76 6.65
C GLY A 73 -1.75 -20.02 7.81
N LYS A 74 -0.45 -19.72 7.63
CA LYS A 74 0.58 -19.90 8.67
C LYS A 74 1.02 -18.56 9.22
N SER A 75 0.93 -18.42 10.54
CA SER A 75 1.43 -17.26 11.30
C SER A 75 2.95 -17.14 11.17
N PHE A 76 3.47 -15.97 10.82
CA PHE A 76 4.90 -15.75 10.72
C PHE A 76 5.56 -15.80 12.10
N VAL A 77 4.95 -15.21 13.13
CA VAL A 77 5.53 -15.21 14.49
C VAL A 77 5.21 -16.47 15.29
N GLY A 78 4.23 -17.27 14.86
CA GLY A 78 3.76 -18.47 15.56
C GLY A 78 4.00 -19.79 14.83
N HIS A 79 4.59 -19.79 13.63
CA HIS A 79 4.78 -21.03 12.89
C HIS A 79 5.76 -21.97 13.59
N GLN A 80 5.60 -23.26 13.34
CA GLN A 80 6.50 -24.29 13.84
C GLN A 80 6.89 -25.21 12.68
N HIS A 81 8.02 -25.88 12.82
CA HIS A 81 8.50 -26.86 11.87
C HIS A 81 8.63 -28.23 12.55
N GLN A 82 8.54 -29.29 11.77
CA GLN A 82 8.99 -30.62 12.18
C GLN A 82 10.21 -30.97 11.34
N ALA A 83 11.34 -31.20 12.02
CA ALA A 83 12.55 -31.65 11.34
C ALA A 83 12.35 -33.07 10.80
N GLN A 84 12.95 -33.38 9.65
CA GLN A 84 12.79 -34.69 9.04
C GLN A 84 13.34 -35.79 9.95
N GLY A 85 12.52 -36.81 10.23
CA GLY A 85 12.85 -37.92 11.14
C GLY A 85 12.72 -37.60 12.63
N ALA A 86 12.37 -36.37 13.01
CA ALA A 86 12.09 -35.99 14.38
C ALA A 86 10.61 -36.24 14.73
N THR A 87 10.37 -36.71 15.96
CA THR A 87 9.01 -36.81 16.52
C THR A 87 8.57 -35.52 17.21
N ALA A 88 9.52 -34.65 17.59
CA ALA A 88 9.26 -33.36 18.23
C ALA A 88 9.01 -32.25 17.19
N ILE A 89 8.20 -31.25 17.58
CA ILE A 89 7.93 -30.03 16.81
C ILE A 89 8.73 -28.87 17.44
N THR A 90 9.24 -27.94 16.62
CA THR A 90 9.95 -26.77 17.13
C THR A 90 9.04 -25.87 17.95
N THR A 91 9.61 -25.02 18.80
CA THR A 91 8.89 -23.84 19.29
C THR A 91 8.70 -22.83 18.15
N ALA A 92 7.92 -21.79 18.42
CA ALA A 92 7.80 -20.65 17.50
C ALA A 92 9.16 -19.92 17.34
N PRO A 93 9.35 -19.14 16.25
CA PRO A 93 10.50 -18.27 16.09
C PRO A 93 10.71 -17.35 17.30
N VAL A 94 11.98 -17.08 17.61
CA VAL A 94 12.41 -16.10 18.61
C VAL A 94 12.56 -14.71 18.00
#